data_AF-A0A9J6H3F6-F1
#
_entry.id   AF-A0A9J6H3F6-F1
#
_cell.length_a   1.000
_cell.length_b   1.000
_cell.length_c   1.000
_cell.angle_alpha   90.00
_cell.angle_beta   90.00
_cell.angle_gamma   90.00
#
_symmetry.space_group_name_H-M   'P 1'
#
loop_
_entity.id
_entity.type
_entity.pdbx_description
1 polymer ?
#
loop_
_entity_poly.entity_id
_entity_poly.type
_entity_poly.pdbx_seq_one_letter_code
_entity_poly.pdbx_strand_id
1 'polypeptide(L)'
;MVVLVFDELKLSENINVKASGELIGFVDLGPFTDDRNKTEAKKWIQILGVFASKGNVKASVLSKILVEATILAEKAGLFVDYWTIDGAPWNRALWKLFGIKATSKRITRKVSHPVEPGWNVHFISDFSHLIKCIRNAFVSTGLHIPDGHTHVDVDVREAWKKDSESVTLKVMPHITQSHV
;
A
#
# COMPACT_ATOMS: atom_id res chain seq x y z
N MET A 1 17.33 5.23 1.93
CA MET A 1 15.95 4.88 2.31
C MET A 1 15.36 3.98 1.25
N VAL A 2 15.23 2.68 1.55
CA VAL A 2 14.56 1.72 0.68
C VAL A 2 13.24 1.31 1.34
N VAL A 3 12.19 1.23 0.53
CA VAL A 3 10.85 0.83 0.96
C VAL A 3 10.45 -0.39 0.14
N LEU A 4 10.10 -1.48 0.82
CA LEU A 4 9.44 -2.60 0.18
C LEU A 4 7.95 -2.32 0.12
N VAL A 5 7.42 -2.19 -1.09
CA VAL A 5 5.99 -2.04 -1.37
C VAL A 5 5.48 -3.36 -1.93
N PHE A 6 4.35 -3.83 -1.41
CA PHE A 6 3.71 -5.03 -1.93
C PHE A 6 2.20 -4.87 -1.92
N ASP A 7 1.58 -5.42 -2.95
CA ASP A 7 0.14 -5.40 -3.16
C ASP A 7 -0.27 -6.69 -3.88
N GLU A 8 -1.56 -7.05 -3.77
CA GLU A 8 -2.14 -8.19 -4.44
C GLU A 8 -2.94 -7.72 -5.66
N LEU A 9 -2.65 -8.28 -6.84
CA LEU A 9 -3.39 -8.00 -8.06
C LEU A 9 -4.25 -9.21 -8.43
N LYS A 10 -5.55 -8.97 -8.64
CA LYS A 10 -6.46 -10.00 -9.15
C LYS A 10 -6.33 -10.08 -10.67
N LEU A 11 -5.92 -11.25 -11.16
CA LEU A 11 -5.86 -11.55 -12.59
C LEU A 11 -7.15 -12.20 -13.06
N SER A 12 -7.53 -11.98 -14.33
CA SER A 12 -8.60 -12.72 -14.97
C SER A 12 -8.22 -14.18 -15.15
N GLU A 13 -9.15 -15.09 -14.86
CA GLU A 13 -8.94 -16.52 -15.11
C GLU A 13 -8.84 -16.76 -16.62
N ASN A 14 -7.64 -17.06 -17.11
CA ASN A 14 -7.39 -17.42 -18.49
C ASN A 14 -6.20 -18.38 -18.58
N ILE A 15 -6.28 -19.38 -19.45
CA ILE A 15 -5.19 -20.30 -19.75
C ILE A 15 -4.51 -19.80 -21.02
N ASN A 16 -3.31 -19.23 -20.86
CA ASN A 16 -2.49 -18.82 -21.99
C ASN A 16 -1.14 -19.52 -21.90
N VAL A 17 -0.95 -20.55 -22.73
CA VAL A 17 0.25 -21.39 -22.74
C VAL A 17 1.27 -20.75 -23.68
N LYS A 18 2.34 -20.17 -23.13
CA LYS A 18 3.51 -19.82 -23.92
C LYS A 18 4.29 -21.09 -24.25
N ALA A 19 4.75 -21.22 -25.49
CA ALA A 19 5.50 -22.38 -25.98
C ALA A 19 6.83 -22.65 -25.23
N SER A 20 7.33 -21.68 -24.45
CA SER A 20 8.60 -21.77 -23.72
C SER A 20 8.50 -22.16 -22.24
N GLY A 21 7.30 -22.19 -21.64
CA GLY A 21 7.13 -22.55 -20.22
C GLY A 21 7.73 -21.61 -19.17
N GLU A 22 8.39 -20.51 -19.56
CA GLU A 22 9.06 -19.59 -18.62
C GLU A 22 8.23 -18.36 -18.25
N LEU A 23 8.32 -17.98 -16.97
CA LEU A 23 7.90 -16.70 -16.40
C LEU A 23 9.14 -15.81 -16.26
N ILE A 24 9.26 -14.79 -17.11
CA ILE A 24 10.38 -13.84 -17.09
C ILE A 24 10.15 -12.82 -15.98
N GLY A 25 11.04 -12.80 -15.00
CA GLY A 25 11.01 -11.86 -13.88
C GLY A 25 12.35 -11.77 -13.19
N PHE A 26 13.36 -11.22 -13.88
CA PHE A 26 14.42 -10.34 -13.35
C PHE A 26 15.30 -9.91 -14.54
N VAL A 27 15.66 -8.64 -14.60
CA VAL A 27 16.74 -8.16 -15.48
C VAL A 27 17.90 -7.80 -14.56
N ASP A 28 18.85 -8.72 -14.43
CA ASP A 28 20.22 -8.44 -14.00
C ASP A 28 21.04 -8.19 -15.27
N LEU A 29 21.55 -6.97 -15.44
CA LEU A 29 22.39 -6.66 -16.61
C LEU A 29 23.87 -6.97 -16.38
N GLY A 30 24.27 -7.44 -15.19
CA GLY A 30 25.65 -7.82 -14.88
C GLY A 30 26.70 -6.92 -15.58
N PRO A 31 27.62 -7.48 -16.38
CA PRO A 31 28.71 -6.74 -17.04
C PRO A 31 28.28 -5.77 -18.16
N PHE A 32 26.97 -5.65 -18.47
CA PHE A 32 26.44 -4.77 -19.52
C PHE A 32 25.88 -3.44 -18.99
N THR A 33 26.06 -3.15 -17.71
CA THR A 33 25.74 -1.82 -17.16
C THR A 33 26.88 -0.86 -17.50
N ASP A 34 26.76 -0.12 -18.61
CA ASP A 34 27.76 0.88 -19.05
C ASP A 34 28.07 1.87 -17.91
N ASP A 35 29.35 2.24 -17.74
CA ASP A 35 29.84 3.13 -16.69
C ASP A 35 29.17 4.52 -16.73
N ARG A 36 28.60 4.88 -17.88
CA ARG A 36 27.81 6.11 -18.10
C ARG A 36 26.40 6.09 -17.51
N ASN A 37 25.87 4.90 -17.20
CA ASN A 37 24.56 4.71 -16.56
C ASN A 37 24.65 4.59 -15.03
N LYS A 38 25.85 4.75 -14.45
CA LYS A 38 26.07 4.95 -13.01
C LYS A 38 25.63 6.35 -12.57
N THR A 39 24.44 6.77 -12.97
CA THR A 39 23.77 7.89 -12.31
C THR A 39 23.29 7.40 -10.96
N GLU A 40 23.63 8.12 -9.89
CA GLU A 40 22.97 7.98 -8.59
C GLU A 40 21.46 8.00 -8.84
N ALA A 41 20.82 6.83 -8.75
CA ALA A 41 19.40 6.70 -8.98
C ALA A 41 18.69 7.34 -7.78
N LYS A 42 18.49 8.65 -7.83
CA LYS A 42 17.85 9.42 -6.74
C LYS A 42 16.40 8.99 -6.50
N LYS A 43 15.76 8.35 -7.49
CA LYS A 43 14.44 7.73 -7.38
C LYS A 43 14.27 6.63 -8.43
N TRP A 44 14.28 5.38 -8.02
CA TRP A 44 14.04 4.22 -8.88
C TRP A 44 13.11 3.23 -8.18
N ILE A 45 12.46 2.39 -8.98
CA ILE A 45 11.53 1.34 -8.54
C ILE A 45 11.93 0.07 -9.28
N GLN A 46 12.03 -1.05 -8.56
CA GLN A 46 12.27 -2.36 -9.16
C GLN A 46 11.34 -3.38 -8.53
N ILE A 47 10.90 -4.32 -9.37
CA ILE A 47 10.13 -5.48 -8.92
C ILE A 47 11.12 -6.52 -8.38
N LEU A 48 11.01 -6.83 -7.09
CA LEU A 48 11.87 -7.84 -6.45
C LEU A 48 11.31 -9.26 -6.54
N GLY A 49 10.03 -9.42 -6.88
CA GLY A 49 9.41 -10.72 -7.00
C GLY A 49 7.94 -10.62 -7.40
N VAL A 50 7.49 -11.62 -8.15
CA VAL A 50 6.08 -11.79 -8.52
C VAL A 50 5.70 -13.23 -8.18
N PHE A 51 4.66 -13.37 -7.38
CA PHE A 51 4.20 -14.68 -6.91
C PHE A 51 2.74 -14.87 -7.34
N ALA A 52 2.45 -16.01 -7.95
CA ALA A 52 1.09 -16.40 -8.31
C ALA A 52 0.55 -17.39 -7.28
N SER A 53 -0.65 -17.13 -6.76
CA SER A 53 -1.36 -18.03 -5.84
C SER A 53 -2.83 -18.16 -6.23
N LYS A 54 -3.43 -19.30 -5.87
CA LYS A 54 -4.89 -19.47 -5.96
C LYS A 54 -5.55 -18.74 -4.80
N GLY A 55 -6.04 -17.52 -5.07
CA GLY A 55 -6.60 -16.63 -4.05
C GLY A 55 -5.54 -15.89 -3.25
N ASN A 56 -5.97 -15.22 -2.18
CA ASN A 56 -5.13 -14.33 -1.37
C ASN A 56 -4.04 -15.12 -0.62
N VAL A 57 -2.86 -14.51 -0.50
CA VAL A 57 -1.73 -15.17 0.17
C VAL A 57 -1.97 -15.16 1.68
N LYS A 58 -1.80 -16.31 2.34
CA LYS A 58 -1.89 -16.40 3.80
C LYS A 58 -0.77 -15.60 4.46
N ALA A 59 -1.07 -14.90 5.54
CA ALA A 59 -0.12 -14.08 6.29
C ALA A 59 1.17 -14.81 6.69
N SER A 60 1.10 -16.11 6.99
CA SER A 60 2.28 -16.93 7.35
C SER A 60 3.22 -17.25 6.19
N VAL A 61 2.72 -17.23 4.95
CA VAL A 61 3.55 -17.38 3.74
C VAL A 61 4.08 -16.01 3.33
N LEU A 62 3.21 -15.00 3.36
CA LEU A 62 3.57 -13.62 3.05
C LEU A 62 4.69 -13.10 3.96
N SER A 63 4.68 -13.43 5.26
CA SER A 63 5.76 -13.05 6.17
C SER A 63 7.11 -13.63 5.77
N LYS A 64 7.15 -14.89 5.33
CA LYS A 64 8.37 -15.54 4.88
C LYS A 64 8.91 -14.88 3.61
N ILE A 65 8.03 -14.59 2.65
CA ILE A 65 8.40 -13.90 1.41
C ILE A 65 9.01 -12.54 1.72
N LEU A 66 8.39 -11.75 2.59
CA LEU A 66 8.87 -10.40 2.91
C LEU A 66 10.17 -10.40 3.72
N VAL A 67 10.33 -11.33 4.66
CA VAL A 67 11.59 -11.50 5.39
C VAL A 67 12.70 -11.91 4.43
N GLU A 68 12.45 -12.88 3.55
CA GLU A 68 13.44 -13.32 2.55
C GLU A 68 13.80 -12.19 1.59
N ALA A 69 12.81 -11.47 1.05
CA ALA A 69 13.03 -10.32 0.18
C ALA A 69 13.86 -9.23 0.88
N THR A 70 13.61 -8.99 2.17
CA THR A 70 14.41 -8.05 2.98
C THR A 70 15.85 -8.53 3.10
N ILE A 71 16.07 -9.80 3.44
CA ILE A 71 17.41 -10.38 3.57
C ILE A 71 18.17 -10.30 2.24
N LEU A 72 17.53 -10.63 1.11
CA LEU A 72 18.14 -10.60 -0.21
C LEU A 72 18.44 -9.16 -0.67
N ALA A 73 17.54 -8.21 -0.41
CA ALA A 73 17.76 -6.79 -0.69
C ALA A 73 18.97 -6.26 0.08
N GLU A 74 19.05 -6.54 1.39
CA GLU A 74 20.16 -6.14 2.25
C GLU A 74 21.50 -6.72 1.79
N LYS A 75 21.53 -8.00 1.41
CA LYS A 75 22.73 -8.64 0.83
C LYS A 75 23.18 -7.99 -0.48
N ALA A 76 22.25 -7.40 -1.24
CA ALA A 76 22.55 -6.65 -2.45
C ALA A 76 22.94 -5.18 -2.17
N GLY A 77 23.07 -4.78 -0.90
CA GLY A 77 23.39 -3.40 -0.50
C GLY A 77 22.18 -2.46 -0.49
N LEU A 78 20.96 -3.01 -0.54
CA LEU A 78 19.71 -2.25 -0.45
C LEU A 78 19.20 -2.27 1.00
N PHE A 79 19.49 -1.20 1.74
CA PHE A 79 19.11 -1.08 3.16
C PHE A 79 17.62 -0.76 3.33
N VAL A 80 16.83 -1.74 3.79
CA VAL A 80 15.37 -1.70 3.87
C VAL A 80 14.91 -1.12 5.21
N ASP A 81 14.36 0.08 5.16
CA ASP A 81 13.86 0.79 6.35
C ASP A 81 12.37 0.53 6.61
N TYR A 82 11.59 0.33 5.54
CA TYR A 82 10.13 0.33 5.59
C TYR A 82 9.48 -0.79 4.79
N TRP A 83 8.38 -1.30 5.32
CA TRP A 83 7.41 -2.13 4.60
C TRP A 83 6.11 -1.35 4.43
N THR A 84 5.62 -1.26 3.20
CA THR A 84 4.34 -0.61 2.85
C THR A 84 3.37 -1.61 2.27
N ILE A 85 2.17 -1.63 2.82
CA ILE A 85 1.12 -2.62 2.56
C ILE A 85 -0.25 -1.99 2.74
N ASP A 86 -1.24 -2.46 1.98
CA ASP A 86 -2.62 -2.03 2.16
C ASP A 86 -3.21 -2.48 3.52
N GLY A 87 -4.41 -1.98 3.79
CA GLY A 87 -5.14 -2.30 5.01
C GLY A 87 -6.04 -3.54 4.94
N ALA A 88 -5.93 -4.43 3.94
CA ALA A 88 -6.85 -5.55 3.78
C ALA A 88 -6.80 -6.55 4.96
N PRO A 89 -7.87 -7.33 5.23
CA PRO A 89 -7.93 -8.23 6.39
C PRO A 89 -6.76 -9.21 6.53
N TRP A 90 -6.30 -9.81 5.42
CA TRP A 90 -5.16 -10.75 5.40
C TRP A 90 -3.82 -10.04 5.62
N ASN A 91 -3.68 -8.84 5.06
CA ASN A 91 -2.55 -7.95 5.25
C ASN A 91 -2.44 -7.44 6.69
N ARG A 92 -3.57 -7.16 7.36
CA ARG A 92 -3.59 -6.90 8.80
C ARG A 92 -3.26 -8.13 9.65
N ALA A 93 -3.51 -9.35 9.16
CA ALA A 93 -3.09 -10.57 9.85
C ALA A 93 -1.57 -10.73 9.83
N LEU A 94 -0.90 -10.28 8.75
CA LEU A 94 0.56 -10.17 8.71
C LEU A 94 1.09 -9.22 9.80
N TRP A 95 0.47 -8.06 9.97
CA TRP A 95 0.87 -7.08 10.99
C TRP A 95 0.81 -7.68 12.39
N LYS A 96 -0.27 -8.40 12.69
CA LYS A 96 -0.45 -9.10 13.95
C LYS A 96 0.63 -10.15 14.19
N LEU A 97 1.06 -10.88 13.15
CA LEU A 97 2.14 -11.87 13.24
C LEU A 97 3.46 -11.23 13.69
N PHE A 98 3.74 -10.01 13.24
CA PHE A 98 4.90 -9.21 13.64
C PHE A 98 4.68 -8.40 14.93
N GLY A 99 3.53 -8.56 15.60
CA GLY A 99 3.20 -7.81 16.82
C GLY A 99 2.88 -6.32 16.59
N ILE A 100 2.72 -5.91 15.33
CA ILE A 100 2.32 -4.55 14.96
C ILE A 100 0.86 -4.35 15.34
N LYS A 101 0.59 -3.30 16.12
CA LYS A 101 -0.74 -3.00 16.65
C LYS A 101 -0.86 -1.55 17.03
N ALA A 102 -2.05 -0.98 16.85
CA ALA A 102 -2.41 0.33 17.35
C ALA A 102 -3.63 0.18 18.28
N THR A 103 -3.50 0.69 19.50
CA THR A 103 -4.61 0.85 20.44
C THR A 103 -4.60 2.29 20.95
N SER A 104 -5.67 2.71 21.64
CA SER A 104 -5.76 4.04 22.25
C SER A 104 -4.63 4.34 23.25
N LYS A 105 -3.96 3.31 23.78
CA LYS A 105 -2.90 3.45 24.79
C LYS A 105 -1.49 3.24 24.23
N ARG A 106 -1.35 2.48 23.14
CA ARG A 106 -0.02 2.08 22.64
C ARG A 106 -0.05 1.80 21.14
N ILE A 107 0.98 2.29 20.46
CA ILE A 107 1.23 2.04 19.05
C ILE A 107 2.58 1.31 18.92
N THR A 108 2.54 0.10 18.36
CA THR A 108 3.72 -0.67 17.95
C THR A 108 3.75 -0.66 16.42
N ARG A 109 4.74 0.02 15.85
CA ARG A 109 4.86 0.31 14.40
C ARG A 109 6.13 -0.21 13.74
N LYS A 110 6.96 -0.95 14.48
CA LYS A 110 8.26 -1.42 14.02
C LYS A 110 8.64 -2.74 14.69
N VAL A 111 9.51 -3.50 14.03
CA VAL A 111 10.12 -4.72 14.55
C VAL A 111 11.63 -4.67 14.35
N SER A 112 12.37 -5.49 15.08
CA SER A 112 13.82 -5.65 14.88
C SER A 112 14.12 -6.08 13.45
N HIS A 113 15.15 -5.48 12.87
CA HIS A 113 15.57 -5.79 11.51
C HIS A 113 16.08 -7.25 11.42
N PRO A 114 15.70 -8.02 10.38
CA PRO A 114 16.05 -9.44 10.29
C PRO A 114 17.54 -9.69 9.99
N VAL A 115 18.28 -8.69 9.52
CA VAL A 115 19.70 -8.82 9.15
C VAL A 115 20.63 -8.12 10.14
N GLU A 116 20.26 -6.94 10.63
CA GLU A 116 21.18 -6.05 11.37
C GLU A 116 20.63 -5.81 12.79
N PRO A 117 21.29 -6.34 13.83
CA PRO A 117 20.89 -6.12 15.21
C PRO A 117 20.89 -4.63 15.58
N GLY A 118 19.81 -4.15 16.22
CA GLY A 118 19.67 -2.76 16.65
C GLY A 118 18.96 -1.86 15.63
N TRP A 119 18.82 -2.29 14.39
CA TRP A 119 17.99 -1.60 13.39
C TRP A 119 16.55 -2.06 13.47
N ASN A 120 15.65 -1.31 12.85
CA ASN A 120 14.22 -1.63 12.84
C ASN A 120 13.64 -1.52 11.43
N VAL A 121 12.74 -2.44 11.10
CA VAL A 121 11.83 -2.30 9.96
C VAL A 121 10.55 -1.63 10.44
N HIS A 122 10.14 -0.57 9.76
CA HIS A 122 8.94 0.20 10.08
C HIS A 122 7.77 -0.19 9.15
N PHE A 123 6.59 -0.36 9.73
CA PHE A 123 5.38 -0.74 8.99
C PHE A 123 4.55 0.50 8.69
N ILE A 124 4.19 0.69 7.42
CA ILE A 124 3.38 1.80 6.93
C ILE A 124 2.18 1.24 6.17
N SER A 125 0.99 1.77 6.45
CA SER A 125 -0.20 1.49 5.64
C SER A 125 -0.18 2.34 4.38
N ASP A 126 -0.76 1.84 3.28
CA ASP A 126 -1.15 2.71 2.19
C ASP A 126 -2.17 3.76 2.67
N PHE A 127 -1.70 5.01 2.73
CA PHE A 127 -2.47 6.15 3.19
C PHE A 127 -3.64 6.46 2.25
N SER A 128 -3.47 6.30 0.94
CA SER A 128 -4.51 6.58 -0.04
C SER A 128 -5.70 5.63 0.13
N HIS A 129 -5.43 4.36 0.43
CA HIS A 129 -6.45 3.38 0.77
C HIS A 129 -7.15 3.71 2.09
N LEU A 130 -6.43 4.21 3.10
CA LEU A 130 -7.03 4.63 4.36
C LEU A 130 -8.04 5.77 4.16
N ILE A 131 -7.66 6.81 3.40
CA ILE A 131 -8.56 7.92 3.09
C ILE A 131 -9.78 7.44 2.29
N LYS A 132 -9.59 6.54 1.33
CA LYS A 132 -10.68 5.92 0.56
C LYS A 132 -11.65 5.16 1.47
N CYS A 133 -11.15 4.40 2.44
CA CYS A 133 -11.97 3.69 3.42
C CYS A 133 -12.79 4.66 4.30
N ILE A 134 -12.17 5.74 4.78
CA ILE A 134 -12.84 6.78 5.56
C ILE A 134 -13.95 7.45 4.73
N ARG A 135 -13.64 7.83 3.49
CA ARG A 135 -14.61 8.41 2.55
C ARG A 135 -15.78 7.45 2.32
N ASN A 136 -15.50 6.17 2.05
CA ASN A 136 -16.56 5.18 1.83
C ASN A 136 -17.46 5.05 3.05
N ALA A 137 -16.90 4.98 4.27
CA ALA A 137 -17.68 4.94 5.50
C ALA A 137 -18.52 6.20 5.70
N PHE A 138 -17.94 7.38 5.41
CA PHE A 138 -18.64 8.66 5.46
C PHE A 138 -19.85 8.73 4.51
N VAL A 139 -19.70 8.19 3.30
CA VAL A 139 -20.77 8.14 2.30
C VAL A 139 -21.80 7.05 2.60
N SER A 140 -21.40 5.90 3.13
CA SER A 140 -22.30 4.75 3.29
C SER A 140 -23.06 4.74 4.61
N THR A 141 -22.40 5.07 5.72
CA THR A 141 -22.95 4.95 7.07
C THR A 141 -22.82 6.24 7.89
N GLY A 142 -22.02 7.18 7.42
CA GLY A 142 -21.59 8.34 8.19
C GLY A 142 -20.56 7.99 9.25
N LEU A 143 -20.04 9.03 9.91
CA LEU A 143 -19.00 8.93 10.92
C LEU A 143 -19.49 9.52 12.24
N HIS A 144 -19.10 8.90 13.34
CA HIS A 144 -19.25 9.51 14.67
C HIS A 144 -17.96 10.29 14.97
N ILE A 145 -18.11 11.59 15.14
CA ILE A 145 -17.07 12.53 15.53
C ILE A 145 -17.41 13.11 16.91
N PRO A 146 -16.46 13.78 17.61
CA PRO A 146 -16.74 14.37 18.92
C PRO A 146 -17.95 15.30 18.94
N ASP A 147 -18.23 15.99 17.83
CA ASP A 147 -19.34 16.95 17.69
C ASP A 147 -20.67 16.30 17.27
N GLY A 148 -20.71 14.99 17.08
CA GLY A 148 -21.93 14.25 16.73
C GLY A 148 -21.76 13.29 15.57
N HIS A 149 -22.85 13.02 14.85
CA HIS A 149 -22.85 12.18 13.66
C HIS A 149 -22.82 13.06 12.41
N THR A 150 -21.93 12.75 11.48
CA THR A 150 -21.76 13.45 10.21
C THR A 150 -21.98 12.49 9.05
N HIS A 151 -22.68 12.94 8.02
CA HIS A 151 -23.06 12.13 6.86
C HIS A 151 -23.06 12.96 5.58
N VAL A 152 -22.69 12.32 4.46
CA VAL A 152 -22.56 13.01 3.17
C VAL A 152 -23.86 13.70 2.73
N ASP A 153 -25.02 13.09 3.00
CA ASP A 153 -26.33 13.64 2.63
C ASP A 153 -26.69 14.92 3.38
N VAL A 154 -26.34 15.02 4.66
CA VAL A 154 -26.73 16.17 5.49
C VAL A 154 -25.74 17.31 5.31
N ASP A 155 -24.45 16.99 5.32
CA ASP A 155 -23.40 18.00 5.39
C ASP A 155 -22.96 18.48 4.00
N VAL A 156 -22.69 17.55 3.09
CA VAL A 156 -22.08 17.87 1.78
C VAL A 156 -23.15 18.08 0.71
N ARG A 157 -24.19 17.23 0.65
CA ARG A 157 -25.22 17.32 -0.39
C ARG A 157 -26.06 18.59 -0.29
N GLU A 158 -26.47 18.97 0.93
CA GLU A 158 -27.24 20.21 1.14
C GLU A 158 -26.41 21.46 0.85
N ALA A 159 -25.12 21.47 1.24
CA ALA A 159 -24.21 22.53 0.86
C ALA A 159 -24.03 22.59 -0.67
N TRP A 160 -23.93 21.43 -1.33
CA TRP A 160 -23.73 21.35 -2.78
C TRP A 160 -24.95 21.83 -3.56
N LYS A 161 -26.18 21.50 -3.11
CA LYS A 161 -27.41 22.05 -3.68
C LYS A 161 -27.40 23.59 -3.67
N LYS A 162 -27.11 24.18 -2.51
CA LYS A 162 -27.02 25.65 -2.35
C LYS A 162 -25.94 26.27 -3.24
N ASP A 163 -24.77 25.64 -3.34
CA ASP A 163 -23.69 26.13 -4.20
C ASP A 163 -24.00 25.94 -5.70
N SER A 164 -24.74 24.90 -6.06
CA SER A 164 -25.13 24.61 -7.44
C SER A 164 -26.13 25.62 -8.00
N GLU A 165 -26.93 26.25 -7.14
CA GLU A 165 -27.86 27.33 -7.49
C GLU A 165 -27.13 28.67 -7.73
N SER A 166 -25.88 28.80 -7.27
CA SER A 166 -25.07 29.99 -7.49
C SER A 166 -24.70 30.14 -8.96
N VAL A 167 -25.12 31.25 -9.55
CA VAL A 167 -24.79 31.65 -10.93
C VAL A 167 -23.38 32.29 -11.02
N THR A 168 -22.70 32.45 -9.89
CA THR A 168 -21.41 33.14 -9.76
C THR A 168 -20.29 32.17 -9.35
N LEU A 169 -19.20 32.67 -8.74
CA LEU A 169 -18.09 31.83 -8.28
C LEU A 169 -18.60 30.76 -7.29
N LYS A 170 -18.39 29.50 -7.64
CA LYS A 170 -18.76 28.35 -6.80
C LYS A 170 -17.77 28.20 -5.65
N VAL A 171 -18.29 27.91 -4.45
CA VAL A 171 -17.50 27.60 -3.25
C VAL A 171 -16.96 26.17 -3.31
N MET A 172 -17.68 25.24 -3.95
CA MET A 172 -17.30 23.83 -4.06
C MET A 172 -17.19 23.37 -5.53
N PRO A 173 -16.33 24.01 -6.35
CA PRO A 173 -16.28 23.77 -7.79
C PRO A 173 -15.85 22.35 -8.19
N HIS A 174 -15.18 21.62 -7.29
CA HIS A 174 -14.68 20.27 -7.54
C HIS A 174 -15.61 19.15 -7.02
N ILE A 175 -16.67 19.50 -6.27
CA ILE A 175 -17.65 18.53 -5.80
C ILE A 175 -18.75 18.40 -6.84
N THR A 176 -18.99 17.17 -7.26
CA THR A 176 -20.05 16.81 -8.22
C THR A 176 -20.95 15.75 -7.61
N GLN A 177 -22.11 15.49 -8.21
CA GLN A 177 -23.02 14.45 -7.74
C GLN A 177 -22.39 13.05 -7.65
N SER A 178 -21.32 12.77 -8.39
CA SER A 178 -20.56 11.51 -8.28
C SER A 178 -19.75 11.38 -7.00
N HIS A 179 -19.50 12.48 -6.29
CA HIS A 179 -18.78 12.52 -5.01
C HIS A 179 -19.70 12.37 -3.80
N VAL A 180 -21.03 12.48 -3.99
CA VAL A 180 -22.05 12.64 -2.92
C VAL A 180 -23.05 11.50 -2.90
#